data_AF-A0A2C9T232-F1
#
_entry.id   AF-A0A2C9T232-F1
#
_cell.length_a   1.000
_cell.length_b   1.000
_cell.length_c   1.000
_cell.angle_alpha   90.00
_cell.angle_beta   90.00
_cell.angle_gamma   90.00
#
_symmetry.space_group_name_H-M   'P 1'
#
loop_
_entity.id
_entity.type
_entity.pdbx_description
1 polymer ?
#
loop_
_entity_poly.entity_id
_entity_poly.type
_entity_poly.pdbx_seq_one_letter_code
_entity_poly.pdbx_strand_id
1 'polypeptide(L)' 'MADKTVVRIEVTDPTDGATHVFEGPDEISAQRQVDAFFGVDEADRRERGDH' A
#
# COMPACT_ATOMS: atom_id res chain seq x y z
N MET A 1 -26.51 14.76 2.36
CA MET A 1 -25.73 13.51 2.18
C MET A 1 -24.37 13.95 1.68
N ALA A 2 -23.34 13.95 2.53
CA ALA A 2 -22.00 14.30 2.07
C ALA A 2 -21.45 13.10 1.28
N ASP A 3 -21.19 13.30 -0.01
CA ASP A 3 -20.43 12.37 -0.82
C ASP A 3 -19.03 12.28 -0.20
N LYS A 4 -18.79 11.20 0.56
CA LYS A 4 -17.44 10.94 1.07
C LYS A 4 -16.65 10.45 -0.13
N THR A 5 -15.99 11.36 -0.82
CA THR A 5 -15.02 11.01 -1.84
C THR A 5 -13.89 10.24 -1.15
N VAL A 6 -13.84 8.94 -1.40
CA VAL A 6 -12.75 8.06 -0.97
C VAL A 6 -11.88 7.78 -2.18
N VAL A 7 -10.57 7.83 -2.00
CA VAL A 7 -9.61 7.44 -3.04
C VAL A 7 -9.42 5.93 -2.96
N ARG A 8 -9.64 5.26 -4.09
CA ARG A 8 -9.44 3.82 -4.25
C ARG A 8 -8.24 3.58 -5.18
N ILE A 9 -7.29 2.77 -4.72
CA ILE A 9 -6.13 2.32 -5.48
C ILE A 9 -6.23 0.81 -5.64
N GLU A 10 -6.15 0.33 -6.86
CA GLU A 10 -6.14 -1.09 -7.19
C GLU A 10 -4.73 -1.48 -7.64
N VAL A 11 -4.13 -2.44 -6.95
CA VAL A 11 -2.76 -2.91 -7.22
C VAL A 11 -2.82 -4.39 -7.54
N THR A 12 -2.37 -4.76 -8.73
CA THR A 12 -2.23 -6.16 -9.12
C THR A 12 -0.81 -6.62 -8.84
N ASP A 13 -0.67 -7.59 -7.94
CA ASP A 13 0.59 -8.23 -7.64
C ASP A 13 1.07 -9.03 -8.88
N PRO A 14 2.25 -8.72 -9.44
CA PRO A 14 2.76 -9.40 -10.62
C PRO A 14 3.30 -10.81 -10.35
N THR A 15 3.43 -11.20 -9.08
CA THR A 15 4.01 -12.47 -8.62
C THR A 15 2.96 -13.58 -8.63
N ASP A 16 1.74 -13.27 -8.16
CA ASP A 16 0.62 -14.22 -8.08
C ASP A 16 -0.56 -13.83 -8.99
N GLY A 17 -0.58 -12.60 -9.51
CA GLY A 17 -1.71 -12.05 -10.28
C GLY A 17 -2.89 -11.61 -9.43
N ALA A 18 -2.73 -11.60 -8.10
CA ALA A 18 -3.76 -11.18 -7.16
C ALA A 18 -3.95 -9.65 -7.19
N THR A 19 -5.20 -9.18 -7.28
CA THR A 19 -5.51 -7.75 -7.18
C THR A 19 -5.91 -7.39 -5.75
N HIS A 20 -5.20 -6.42 -5.19
CA HIS A 20 -5.45 -5.82 -3.88
C HIS A 20 -6.05 -4.42 -4.06
N VAL A 21 -7.04 -4.10 -3.24
CA VAL A 21 -7.74 -2.80 -3.28
C VAL A 21 -7.50 -2.07 -1.97
N PHE A 22 -7.05 -0.82 -2.07
CA PHE A 22 -6.76 0.04 -0.92
C PHE A 22 -7.65 1.29 -1.00
N GLU A 23 -8.30 1.63 0.10
CA GLU A 23 -9.22 2.76 0.16
C GLU A 23 -8.82 3.73 1.27
N GLY A 24 -8.83 5.02 0.97
CA GLY A 24 -8.42 6.07 1.91
C GLY A 24 -9.25 7.34 1.75
N PRO A 25 -9.25 8.22 2.77
CA PRO A 25 -9.90 9.54 2.68
C PRO A 25 -9.22 10.48 1.68
N ASP A 26 -7.98 10.18 1.28
CA ASP A 26 -7.16 10.93 0.33
C ASP A 26 -6.11 10.00 -0.31
N GLU A 27 -5.49 10.46 -1.40
CA GLU A 27 -4.51 9.68 -2.17
C GLU A 27 -3.30 9.28 -1.33
N ILE A 28 -2.81 10.17 -0.47
CA ILE A 28 -1.64 9.91 0.38
C ILE A 28 -1.96 8.80 1.39
N SER A 29 -3.14 8.82 1.98
CA SER A 29 -3.61 7.79 2.91
C SER A 29 -3.80 6.42 2.25
N ALA A 30 -4.28 6.38 0.99
CA ALA A 30 -4.37 5.13 0.23
C ALA A 30 -2.98 4.61 -0.19
N GLN A 31 -2.09 5.50 -0.66
CA GLN A 31 -0.72 5.18 -1.04
C GLN A 31 0.09 4.61 0.13
N ARG A 32 -0.04 5.18 1.34
CA ARG A 32 0.62 4.65 2.55
C ARG A 32 0.18 3.22 2.89
N GLN A 33 -1.05 2.85 2.59
CA GLN A 33 -1.52 1.48 2.79
C GLN A 33 -0.91 0.53 1.75
N VAL A 34 -0.75 0.98 0.50
CA VAL A 34 -0.03 0.25 -0.55
C VAL A 34 1.43 0.04 -0.13
N ASP A 35 2.13 1.10 0.25
CA ASP A 35 3.52 1.04 0.73
C ASP A 35 3.66 0.16 1.98
N ALA A 36 2.69 0.18 2.91
CA ALA A 36 2.72 -0.71 4.07
C ALA A 36 2.41 -2.17 3.70
N PHE A 37 1.65 -2.44 2.65
CA PHE A 37 1.33 -3.79 2.22
C PHE A 37 2.49 -4.42 1.43
N PHE A 38 3.07 -3.67 0.49
CA PHE A 38 4.14 -4.16 -0.39
C PHE A 38 5.57 -3.81 0.09
N GLY A 39 5.73 -2.73 0.86
CA GLY A 39 7.03 -2.16 1.25
C GLY A 39 7.57 -2.60 2.61
N VAL A 40 6.87 -3.49 3.34
CA VAL A 40 7.38 -4.07 4.61
C VAL A 40 8.66 -4.92 4.38
N ASP A 41 8.96 -5.34 3.15
CA ASP A 41 10.20 -6.07 2.84
C ASP A 41 11.46 -5.17 2.78
N GLU A 42 11.31 -3.85 2.54
CA GLU A 42 12.47 -2.96 2.36
C GLU A 42 12.96 -2.31 3.67
N ALA A 43 12.06 -2.14 4.66
CA ALA A 43 12.40 -1.61 5.98
C ALA A 43 13.18 -2.63 6.84
N ASP A 44 12.80 -3.91 6.82
CA ASP A 44 13.50 -4.97 7.58
C ASP A 44 14.92 -5.24 7.04
N ARG A 45 15.16 -5.02 5.73
CA ARG A 45 16.47 -5.24 5.10
C ARG A 45 17.55 -4.23 5.55
N ARG A 46 17.18 -3.00 5.94
CA ARG A 46 18.16 -2.01 6.41
C ARG A 46 18.64 -2.26 7.85
N GLU A 47 17.91 -3.05 8.64
CA GLU A 47 18.26 -3.34 10.04
C GLU A 47 19.06 -4.64 10.23
N ARG A 48 19.28 -5.44 9.18
CA ARG A 48 20.10 -6.69 9.23
C ARG A 48 21.43 -6.62 8.46
N GLY A 49 21.91 -5.42 8.14
CA GLY A 49 23.13 -5.19 7.35
C GLY A 49 24.36 -4.72 8.12
N ASP A 50 24.31 -4.60 9.45
CA ASP A 50 25.44 -4.17 10.29
C ASP A 50 25.56 -5.08 11.54
N HIS A 51 26.16 -6.27 11.36
CA HIS A 51 26.90 -6.98 12.41
C HIS A 51 27.88 -8.00 11.80
#